data_AF-U2WDK7-F1
#
_entry.id   AF-U2WDK7-F1
#
_cell.length_a   1.000
_cell.length_b   1.000
_cell.length_c   1.000
_cell.angle_alpha   90.00
_cell.angle_beta   90.00
_cell.angle_gamma   90.00
#
_symmetry.space_group_name_H-M   'P 1'
#
loop_
_entity.id
_entity.type
_entity.pdbx_description
1 polymer ?
#
loop_
_entity_poly.entity_id
_entity_poly.type
_entity_poly.pdbx_seq_one_letter_code
_entity_poly.pdbx_strand_id
1 'polypeptide(L)'
;MIANSGHDERGKYSGGRAGDQTGREWAVIPWYSRPWDTVLRNPDEKVRLMIVYLAKSAARNDLIGYNQAKRTTFWRELSRSGYDPLRITTPCDADCSAGVAAIVKAAGYRLGNQALQGVSPDMYTGNETETLRRAGFIVLKDPKYLTSDRELLPGDILLCTGHHTAINLDRGVMAQDPAPTDKPTPPVVESDYEKLGWIHDDAGWWYAYGHRKGEYHINNAVRIDGKLYFFDVFGYCVKDPVIKTDDSGALISISGERVC
;
A
#
# COMPACT_ATOMS: atom_id res chain seq x y z
N MET A 1 -0.72 -13.55 -18.89
CA MET A 1 -2.07 -13.45 -18.27
C MET A 1 -2.15 -12.18 -17.45
N ILE A 2 -3.35 -11.61 -17.33
CA ILE A 2 -3.65 -10.45 -16.48
C ILE A 2 -4.83 -10.76 -15.56
N ALA A 3 -4.87 -10.17 -14.36
CA ALA A 3 -6.09 -10.07 -13.57
C ALA A 3 -6.83 -8.80 -14.01
N ASN A 4 -8.08 -8.98 -14.40
CA ASN A 4 -8.88 -7.97 -15.08
C ASN A 4 -10.31 -7.96 -14.55
N SER A 5 -10.89 -6.76 -14.46
CA SER A 5 -12.26 -6.57 -14.01
C SER A 5 -12.89 -5.42 -14.78
N GLY A 6 -13.87 -5.71 -15.63
CA GLY A 6 -14.32 -4.75 -16.65
C GLY A 6 -15.83 -4.49 -16.72
N HIS A 7 -16.67 -5.41 -16.26
CA HIS A 7 -18.13 -5.29 -16.30
C HIS A 7 -18.78 -6.33 -15.39
N ASP A 8 -20.04 -6.07 -15.03
CA ASP A 8 -20.95 -6.96 -14.31
C ASP A 8 -21.47 -8.10 -15.21
N GLU A 9 -22.27 -9.01 -14.66
CA GLU A 9 -22.81 -10.19 -15.33
C GLU A 9 -23.64 -9.90 -16.59
N ARG A 10 -24.03 -8.64 -16.81
CA ARG A 10 -24.86 -8.17 -17.93
C ARG A 10 -24.05 -7.35 -18.93
N GLY A 11 -22.73 -7.27 -18.76
CA GLY A 11 -21.86 -6.42 -19.59
C GLY A 11 -22.01 -4.93 -19.30
N LYS A 12 -22.53 -4.55 -18.12
CA LYS A 12 -22.72 -3.15 -17.69
C LYS A 12 -21.75 -2.81 -16.56
N TYR A 13 -21.65 -1.52 -16.25
CA TYR A 13 -20.73 -1.06 -15.19
C TYR A 13 -21.38 -0.99 -13.80
N SER A 14 -22.70 -1.10 -13.70
CA SER A 14 -23.40 -1.02 -12.41
C SER A 14 -24.80 -1.63 -12.45
N GLY A 15 -25.30 -1.96 -11.26
CA GLY A 15 -26.65 -2.50 -11.03
C GLY A 15 -26.73 -4.03 -11.14
N GLY A 16 -25.59 -4.71 -11.31
CA GLY A 16 -25.47 -6.16 -11.26
C GLY A 16 -25.62 -6.69 -9.85
N ARG A 17 -25.70 -8.03 -9.73
CA ARG A 17 -25.71 -8.71 -8.44
C ARG A 17 -24.31 -8.70 -7.83
N ALA A 18 -24.21 -8.57 -6.52
CA ALA A 18 -22.91 -8.56 -5.84
C ALA A 18 -22.22 -9.92 -5.92
N GLY A 19 -20.89 -9.91 -6.09
CA GLY A 19 -20.09 -11.12 -6.35
C GLY A 19 -20.04 -11.48 -7.83
N ASP A 20 -19.07 -12.30 -8.24
CA ASP A 20 -18.93 -12.73 -9.63
C ASP A 20 -19.99 -13.79 -9.99
N GLN A 21 -20.84 -13.48 -10.95
CA GLN A 21 -21.90 -14.40 -11.39
C GLN A 21 -21.50 -15.25 -12.60
N THR A 22 -20.37 -14.93 -13.24
CA THR A 22 -19.99 -15.47 -14.56
C THR A 22 -18.59 -16.07 -14.60
N GLY A 23 -17.80 -15.90 -13.54
CA GLY A 23 -16.36 -16.16 -13.50
C GLY A 23 -15.55 -15.19 -14.37
N ARG A 24 -16.12 -14.01 -14.69
CA ARG A 24 -15.54 -13.02 -15.62
C ARG A 24 -15.53 -11.60 -15.07
N GLU A 25 -16.13 -11.36 -13.91
CA GLU A 25 -16.26 -10.01 -13.33
C GLU A 25 -14.97 -9.56 -12.65
N TRP A 26 -14.27 -10.47 -11.97
CA TRP A 26 -12.84 -10.34 -11.66
C TRP A 26 -12.13 -11.63 -12.08
N ALA A 27 -11.39 -11.60 -13.18
CA ALA A 27 -10.90 -12.83 -13.81
C ALA A 27 -9.44 -12.77 -14.22
N VAL A 28 -8.81 -13.94 -14.24
CA VAL A 28 -7.51 -14.16 -14.88
C VAL A 28 -7.74 -14.48 -16.35
N ILE A 29 -7.32 -13.59 -17.23
CA ILE A 29 -7.52 -13.71 -18.68
C ILE A 29 -6.20 -13.54 -19.45
N PRO A 30 -6.13 -13.95 -20.73
CA PRO A 30 -4.97 -13.66 -21.57
C PRO A 30 -4.67 -12.16 -21.58
N TRP A 31 -3.37 -11.83 -21.67
CA TRP A 31 -2.98 -10.44 -21.87
C TRP A 31 -3.55 -9.94 -23.19
N TYR A 32 -4.02 -8.70 -23.22
CA TYR A 32 -4.48 -8.06 -24.44
C TYR A 32 -3.93 -6.64 -24.55
N SER A 33 -3.72 -6.21 -25.80
CA SER A 33 -3.31 -4.84 -26.08
C SER A 33 -4.49 -3.90 -25.97
N ARG A 34 -4.33 -2.83 -25.20
CA ARG A 34 -5.19 -1.63 -25.13
C ARG A 34 -4.26 -0.43 -25.36
N PRO A 35 -4.76 0.79 -25.60
CA PRO A 35 -3.98 2.02 -25.43
C PRO A 35 -3.56 2.21 -23.95
N TRP A 36 -2.78 1.28 -23.41
CA TRP A 36 -2.07 1.42 -22.15
C TRP A 36 -1.09 2.58 -22.32
N ASP A 37 -1.20 3.59 -21.46
CA ASP A 37 -0.31 4.76 -21.50
C ASP A 37 0.76 4.72 -20.41
N THR A 38 0.57 3.87 -19.40
CA THR A 38 1.45 3.78 -18.25
C THR A 38 1.51 2.35 -17.72
N VAL A 39 2.70 1.90 -17.34
CA VAL A 39 2.91 0.73 -16.49
C VAL A 39 3.50 1.19 -15.16
N LEU A 40 2.91 0.75 -14.05
CA LEU A 40 3.39 1.04 -12.70
C LEU A 40 4.01 -0.23 -12.12
N ARG A 41 5.30 -0.16 -11.79
CA ARG A 41 6.07 -1.31 -11.32
C ARG A 41 6.57 -1.05 -9.91
N ASN A 42 6.31 -1.95 -8.97
CA ASN A 42 6.98 -1.88 -7.68
C ASN A 42 8.40 -2.46 -7.82
N PRO A 43 9.46 -1.77 -7.35
CA PRO A 43 10.83 -2.29 -7.47
C PRO A 43 11.06 -3.55 -6.62
N ASP A 44 10.34 -3.71 -5.51
CA ASP A 44 10.45 -4.89 -4.63
C ASP A 44 9.68 -6.09 -5.20
N GLU A 45 10.41 -7.17 -5.49
CA GLU A 45 9.83 -8.42 -5.98
C GLU A 45 8.83 -9.03 -4.99
N LYS A 46 9.07 -8.92 -3.68
CA LYS A 46 8.14 -9.46 -2.67
C LYS A 46 6.79 -8.77 -2.73
N VAL A 47 6.78 -7.46 -2.96
CA VAL A 47 5.54 -6.69 -3.17
C VAL A 47 4.84 -7.16 -4.44
N ARG A 48 5.58 -7.26 -5.55
CA ARG A 48 5.04 -7.72 -6.84
C ARG A 48 4.40 -9.11 -6.74
N LEU A 49 5.07 -10.08 -6.13
CA LEU A 49 4.56 -11.44 -5.96
C LEU A 49 3.36 -11.51 -5.01
N MET A 50 3.33 -10.66 -3.96
CA MET A 50 2.14 -10.54 -3.10
C MET A 50 0.93 -9.99 -3.85
N ILE A 51 1.12 -8.96 -4.69
CA ILE A 51 0.07 -8.42 -5.56
C ILE A 51 -0.46 -9.52 -6.49
N VAL A 52 0.42 -10.32 -7.10
CA VAL A 52 0.02 -11.44 -7.97
C VAL A 52 -0.77 -12.50 -7.22
N TYR A 53 -0.33 -12.88 -6.02
CA TYR A 53 -1.06 -13.83 -5.17
C TYR A 53 -2.48 -13.32 -4.89
N LEU A 54 -2.61 -12.09 -4.39
CA LEU A 54 -3.89 -11.49 -4.05
C LEU A 54 -4.80 -11.34 -5.29
N ALA A 55 -4.25 -10.93 -6.43
CA ALA A 55 -5.01 -10.80 -7.67
C ALA A 55 -5.54 -12.15 -8.19
N LYS A 56 -4.72 -13.21 -8.14
CA LYS A 56 -5.13 -14.59 -8.49
C LYS A 56 -6.14 -15.14 -7.48
N SER A 57 -5.96 -14.85 -6.20
CA SER A 57 -6.89 -15.26 -5.14
C SER A 57 -8.25 -14.59 -5.28
N ALA A 58 -8.29 -13.30 -5.62
CA ALA A 58 -9.53 -12.60 -5.89
C ALA A 58 -10.28 -13.22 -7.07
N ALA A 59 -9.57 -13.55 -8.15
CA ALA A 59 -10.17 -14.18 -9.33
C ALA A 59 -10.64 -15.63 -9.15
N ARG A 60 -10.32 -16.25 -8.01
CA ARG A 60 -10.79 -17.61 -7.66
C ARG A 60 -11.96 -17.57 -6.68
N ASN A 61 -12.35 -16.39 -6.21
CA ASN A 61 -13.44 -16.25 -5.27
C ASN A 61 -14.62 -15.56 -5.95
N ASP A 62 -15.63 -16.36 -6.29
CA ASP A 62 -16.86 -15.91 -6.94
C ASP A 62 -17.70 -14.94 -6.08
N LEU A 63 -17.29 -14.64 -4.85
CA LEU A 63 -17.89 -13.61 -4.01
C LEU A 63 -17.34 -12.20 -4.30
N ILE A 64 -16.44 -12.03 -5.28
CA ILE A 64 -15.84 -10.74 -5.66
C ILE A 64 -16.24 -10.40 -7.11
N GLY A 65 -17.22 -9.53 -7.27
CA GLY A 65 -17.79 -9.13 -8.56
C GLY A 65 -17.42 -7.72 -9.01
N TYR A 66 -18.13 -7.23 -10.02
CA TYR A 66 -17.94 -5.91 -10.62
C TYR A 66 -19.16 -5.01 -10.42
N ASN A 67 -18.97 -3.85 -9.81
CA ASN A 67 -19.99 -2.80 -9.74
C ASN A 67 -19.39 -1.43 -9.35
N GLN A 68 -19.42 -0.46 -10.27
CA GLN A 68 -18.91 0.90 -10.01
C GLN A 68 -19.65 1.61 -8.88
N ALA A 69 -20.96 1.39 -8.72
CA ALA A 69 -21.74 2.02 -7.66
C ALA A 69 -21.43 1.45 -6.26
N LYS A 70 -20.80 0.27 -6.18
CA LYS A 70 -20.43 -0.43 -4.95
C LYS A 70 -18.93 -0.75 -4.88
N ARG A 71 -18.12 0.01 -5.63
CA ARG A 71 -16.70 -0.27 -5.92
C ARG A 71 -15.79 -0.45 -4.71
N THR A 72 -16.16 0.04 -3.53
CA THR A 72 -15.36 -0.08 -2.30
C THR A 72 -15.78 -1.23 -1.39
N THR A 73 -16.83 -1.98 -1.74
CA THR A 73 -17.30 -3.09 -0.91
C THR A 73 -16.30 -4.24 -0.87
N PHE A 74 -15.54 -4.48 -1.95
CA PHE A 74 -14.43 -5.44 -1.94
C PHE A 74 -13.38 -5.11 -0.88
N TRP A 75 -12.90 -3.85 -0.80
CA TRP A 75 -11.93 -3.46 0.23
C TRP A 75 -12.45 -3.68 1.66
N ARG A 76 -13.74 -3.39 1.90
CA ARG A 76 -14.37 -3.60 3.21
C ARG A 76 -14.33 -5.07 3.63
N GLU A 77 -14.75 -5.98 2.74
CA GLU A 77 -14.74 -7.42 3.05
C GLU A 77 -13.31 -7.98 3.08
N LEU A 78 -12.41 -7.47 2.25
CA LEU A 78 -10.99 -7.86 2.26
C LEU A 78 -10.33 -7.51 3.61
N SER A 79 -10.64 -6.34 4.18
CA SER A 79 -10.15 -5.93 5.49
C SER A 79 -10.65 -6.84 6.62
N ARG A 80 -11.92 -7.25 6.56
CA ARG A 80 -12.51 -8.21 7.53
C ARG A 80 -11.95 -9.62 7.42
N SER A 81 -11.39 -9.95 6.26
CA SER A 81 -10.91 -11.29 5.92
C SER A 81 -9.41 -11.49 6.24
N GLY A 82 -8.78 -10.54 6.96
CA GLY A 82 -7.35 -10.57 7.22
C GLY A 82 -6.51 -10.32 5.95
N TYR A 83 -7.06 -9.51 5.04
CA TYR A 83 -6.45 -9.11 3.77
C TYR A 83 -6.13 -10.29 2.84
N ASP A 84 -6.92 -11.36 2.93
CA ASP A 84 -6.83 -12.52 2.03
C ASP A 84 -8.16 -12.67 1.26
N PRO A 85 -8.19 -12.50 -0.07
CA PRO A 85 -9.40 -12.64 -0.87
C PRO A 85 -10.06 -14.02 -0.74
N LEU A 86 -9.30 -15.09 -0.51
CA LEU A 86 -9.85 -16.44 -0.34
C LEU A 86 -10.66 -16.60 0.95
N ARG A 87 -10.53 -15.67 1.90
CA ARG A 87 -11.24 -15.70 3.18
C ARG A 87 -12.51 -14.84 3.18
N ILE A 88 -12.80 -14.15 2.07
CA ILE A 88 -14.04 -13.39 1.92
C ILE A 88 -15.22 -14.37 1.80
N THR A 89 -16.22 -14.18 2.67
CA THR A 89 -17.45 -15.01 2.72
C THR A 89 -18.73 -14.23 2.42
N THR A 90 -18.61 -12.92 2.17
CA THR A 90 -19.75 -12.03 1.87
C THR A 90 -19.58 -11.51 0.44
N PRO A 91 -20.61 -11.62 -0.44
CA PRO A 91 -20.56 -11.03 -1.77
C PRO A 91 -20.23 -9.54 -1.72
N CYS A 92 -19.28 -9.14 -2.55
CA CYS A 92 -18.75 -7.78 -2.63
C CYS A 92 -18.32 -7.46 -4.05
N ASP A 93 -18.13 -6.17 -4.32
CA ASP A 93 -17.86 -5.65 -5.64
C ASP A 93 -16.69 -4.68 -5.63
N ALA A 94 -16.01 -4.63 -6.77
CA ALA A 94 -15.05 -3.59 -7.12
C ALA A 94 -15.36 -3.01 -8.50
N ASP A 95 -14.66 -1.96 -8.90
CA ASP A 95 -14.38 -1.74 -10.31
C ASP A 95 -12.88 -1.96 -10.58
N CYS A 96 -12.43 -1.74 -11.82
CA CYS A 96 -11.05 -1.99 -12.21
C CYS A 96 -10.04 -1.34 -11.24
N SER A 97 -10.20 -0.05 -10.97
CA SER A 97 -9.23 0.73 -10.18
C SER A 97 -9.41 0.56 -8.68
N ALA A 98 -10.64 0.42 -8.17
CA ALA A 98 -10.85 0.12 -6.75
C ALA A 98 -10.37 -1.30 -6.41
N GLY A 99 -10.48 -2.26 -7.33
CA GLY A 99 -9.97 -3.61 -7.13
C GLY A 99 -8.44 -3.67 -7.14
N VAL A 100 -7.78 -2.95 -8.06
CA VAL A 100 -6.32 -2.76 -8.01
C VAL A 100 -5.91 -2.07 -6.70
N ALA A 101 -6.60 -1.02 -6.29
CA ALA A 101 -6.34 -0.32 -5.03
C ALA A 101 -6.43 -1.26 -3.83
N ALA A 102 -7.50 -2.05 -3.74
CA ALA A 102 -7.72 -3.00 -2.66
C ALA A 102 -6.61 -4.06 -2.59
N ILE A 103 -6.18 -4.58 -3.75
CA ILE A 103 -5.08 -5.57 -3.83
C ILE A 103 -3.75 -4.96 -3.39
N VAL A 104 -3.38 -3.79 -3.91
CA VAL A 104 -2.11 -3.12 -3.56
C VAL A 104 -2.09 -2.78 -2.07
N LYS A 105 -3.20 -2.23 -1.56
CA LYS A 105 -3.35 -1.88 -0.14
C LYS A 105 -3.27 -3.12 0.76
N ALA A 106 -3.94 -4.22 0.38
CA ALA A 106 -3.87 -5.49 1.09
C ALA A 106 -2.44 -6.07 1.10
N ALA A 107 -1.69 -5.98 0.00
CA ALA A 107 -0.28 -6.35 -0.03
C ALA A 107 0.53 -5.57 1.02
N GLY A 108 0.23 -4.27 1.19
CA GLY A 108 0.79 -3.44 2.26
C GLY A 108 0.55 -3.99 3.67
N TYR A 109 -0.67 -4.42 3.97
CA TYR A 109 -0.97 -5.01 5.29
C TYR A 109 -0.30 -6.38 5.47
N ARG A 110 -0.29 -7.23 4.42
CA ARG A 110 0.32 -8.57 4.46
C ARG A 110 1.84 -8.55 4.60
N LEU A 111 2.49 -7.47 4.16
CA LEU A 111 3.94 -7.30 4.18
C LEU A 111 4.43 -6.30 5.24
N GLY A 112 3.52 -5.63 5.96
CA GLY A 112 3.89 -4.55 6.89
C GLY A 112 4.43 -3.29 6.18
N ASN A 113 4.13 -3.09 4.90
CA ASN A 113 4.59 -1.92 4.13
C ASN A 113 3.60 -0.75 4.27
N GLN A 114 3.99 0.28 5.02
CA GLN A 114 3.15 1.45 5.32
C GLN A 114 2.80 2.29 4.09
N ALA A 115 3.69 2.41 3.10
CA ALA A 115 3.43 3.20 1.90
C ALA A 115 2.29 2.57 1.07
N LEU A 116 2.30 1.24 0.94
CA LEU A 116 1.21 0.49 0.31
C LEU A 116 -0.08 0.54 1.14
N GLN A 117 0.02 0.46 2.48
CA GLN A 117 -1.15 0.65 3.37
C GLN A 117 -1.78 2.04 3.21
N GLY A 118 -1.01 3.04 2.78
CA GLY A 118 -1.49 4.39 2.49
C GLY A 118 -2.30 4.53 1.20
N VAL A 119 -2.32 3.52 0.31
CA VAL A 119 -3.11 3.58 -0.93
C VAL A 119 -4.59 3.75 -0.60
N SER A 120 -5.25 4.71 -1.25
CA SER A 120 -6.68 4.96 -1.05
C SER A 120 -7.52 3.88 -1.74
N PRO A 121 -8.48 3.24 -1.07
CA PRO A 121 -9.41 2.32 -1.73
C PRO A 121 -10.33 3.02 -2.74
N ASP A 122 -10.43 4.35 -2.70
CA ASP A 122 -11.22 5.17 -3.65
C ASP A 122 -10.42 5.56 -4.91
N MET A 123 -9.17 5.10 -5.05
CA MET A 123 -8.33 5.35 -6.22
C MET A 123 -9.11 5.05 -7.51
N TYR A 124 -8.96 5.94 -8.49
CA TYR A 124 -9.54 5.77 -9.82
C TYR A 124 -8.46 5.98 -10.88
N THR A 125 -8.72 5.54 -12.11
CA THR A 125 -7.71 5.53 -13.19
C THR A 125 -7.13 6.92 -13.52
N GLY A 126 -7.79 8.02 -13.14
CA GLY A 126 -7.27 9.37 -13.33
C GLY A 126 -6.26 9.84 -12.26
N ASN A 127 -6.25 9.23 -11.07
CA ASN A 127 -5.27 9.54 -10.01
C ASN A 127 -4.35 8.36 -9.65
N GLU A 128 -4.49 7.24 -10.35
CA GLU A 128 -3.79 5.98 -10.06
C GLU A 128 -2.26 6.09 -10.17
N THR A 129 -1.74 6.73 -11.22
CA THR A 129 -0.29 6.97 -11.37
C THR A 129 0.30 7.68 -10.16
N GLU A 130 -0.30 8.79 -9.74
CA GLU A 130 0.21 9.58 -8.62
C GLU A 130 0.05 8.82 -7.29
N THR A 131 -1.07 8.12 -7.11
CA THR A 131 -1.35 7.33 -5.91
C THR A 131 -0.32 6.20 -5.74
N LEU A 132 -0.06 5.43 -6.80
CA LEU A 132 0.89 4.32 -6.73
C LEU A 132 2.35 4.79 -6.74
N ARG A 133 2.67 5.91 -7.39
CA ARG A 133 4.00 6.53 -7.29
C ARG A 133 4.33 6.90 -5.84
N ARG A 134 3.39 7.51 -5.11
CA ARG A 134 3.53 7.78 -3.66
C ARG A 134 3.69 6.51 -2.83
N ALA A 135 3.12 5.40 -3.30
CA ALA A 135 3.25 4.09 -2.68
C ALA A 135 4.54 3.34 -3.09
N GLY A 136 5.43 3.99 -3.85
CA GLY A 136 6.76 3.48 -4.21
C GLY A 136 6.86 2.75 -5.53
N PHE A 137 5.86 2.87 -6.39
CA PHE A 137 5.93 2.34 -7.75
C PHE A 137 6.72 3.30 -8.66
N ILE A 138 7.54 2.73 -9.54
CA ILE A 138 8.14 3.46 -10.66
C ILE A 138 7.17 3.52 -11.84
N VAL A 139 7.25 4.61 -12.60
CA VAL A 139 6.38 4.89 -13.74
C VAL A 139 7.12 4.56 -15.03
N LEU A 140 6.62 3.60 -15.79
CA LEU A 140 7.19 3.14 -17.06
C LEU A 140 6.25 3.55 -18.21
N LYS A 141 6.76 4.34 -19.16
CA LYS A 141 5.99 4.82 -20.33
C LYS A 141 6.65 4.51 -21.67
N ASP A 142 7.79 3.81 -21.65
CA ASP A 142 8.45 3.39 -22.88
C ASP A 142 7.53 2.41 -23.65
N PRO A 143 7.32 2.60 -24.97
CA PRO A 143 6.46 1.75 -25.79
C PRO A 143 6.69 0.24 -25.63
N LYS A 144 7.91 -0.19 -25.29
CA LYS A 144 8.23 -1.61 -25.09
C LYS A 144 7.44 -2.27 -23.95
N TYR A 145 7.02 -1.49 -22.95
CA TYR A 145 6.17 -1.94 -21.84
C TYR A 145 4.67 -1.83 -22.15
N LEU A 146 4.29 -0.97 -23.09
CA LEU A 146 2.89 -0.60 -23.32
C LEU A 146 2.21 -1.43 -24.41
N THR A 147 3.01 -1.92 -25.37
CA THR A 147 2.50 -2.53 -26.62
C THR A 147 2.53 -4.06 -26.62
N SER A 148 3.22 -4.68 -25.67
CA SER A 148 3.26 -6.14 -25.51
C SER A 148 3.56 -6.55 -24.07
N ASP A 149 3.25 -7.79 -23.72
CA ASP A 149 3.58 -8.38 -22.41
C ASP A 149 5.03 -8.82 -22.27
N ARG A 150 5.84 -8.73 -23.33
CA ARG A 150 7.19 -9.30 -23.40
C ARG A 150 8.17 -8.72 -22.39
N GLU A 151 7.99 -7.47 -21.99
CA GLU A 151 8.86 -6.72 -21.05
C GLU A 151 8.25 -6.58 -19.65
N LEU A 152 7.03 -7.12 -19.45
CA LEU A 152 6.30 -6.98 -18.20
C LEU A 152 6.78 -7.96 -17.13
N LEU A 153 6.73 -7.52 -15.88
CA LEU A 153 6.97 -8.37 -14.73
C LEU A 153 5.65 -8.72 -14.04
N PRO A 154 5.57 -9.87 -13.35
CA PRO A 154 4.43 -10.17 -12.50
C PRO A 154 4.23 -9.03 -11.49
N GLY A 155 3.00 -8.59 -11.27
CA GLY A 155 2.65 -7.51 -10.35
C GLY A 155 2.74 -6.10 -10.94
N ASP A 156 3.17 -5.96 -12.20
CA ASP A 156 3.03 -4.69 -12.92
C ASP A 156 1.56 -4.31 -13.05
N ILE A 157 1.25 -3.05 -12.83
CA ILE A 157 -0.08 -2.48 -13.02
C ILE A 157 -0.13 -1.81 -14.40
N LEU A 158 -1.01 -2.30 -15.26
CA LEU A 158 -1.29 -1.75 -16.59
C LEU A 158 -2.34 -0.66 -16.48
N LEU A 159 -2.06 0.55 -16.93
CA LEU A 159 -2.97 1.68 -16.82
C LEU A 159 -3.26 2.31 -18.18
N CYS A 160 -4.57 2.44 -18.45
CA CYS A 160 -5.16 3.28 -19.48
C CYS A 160 -5.93 4.39 -18.73
N THR A 161 -5.24 5.50 -18.51
CA THR A 161 -5.66 6.63 -17.68
C THR A 161 -7.06 7.11 -18.09
N GLY A 162 -7.94 7.24 -17.11
CA GLY A 162 -9.34 7.63 -17.33
C GLY A 162 -10.26 6.53 -17.87
N HIS A 163 -9.75 5.32 -18.15
CA HIS A 163 -10.53 4.26 -18.79
C HIS A 163 -10.46 2.91 -18.09
N HIS A 164 -9.26 2.38 -17.84
CA HIS A 164 -9.11 1.00 -17.36
C HIS A 164 -7.76 0.73 -16.70
N THR A 165 -7.72 -0.22 -15.77
CA THR A 165 -6.48 -0.74 -15.18
C THR A 165 -6.57 -2.25 -14.99
N ALA A 166 -5.43 -2.93 -15.00
CA ALA A 166 -5.32 -4.37 -14.82
C ALA A 166 -3.96 -4.74 -14.19
N ILE A 167 -3.84 -5.96 -13.65
CA ILE A 167 -2.60 -6.45 -13.04
C ILE A 167 -1.99 -7.51 -13.93
N ASN A 168 -0.75 -7.31 -14.39
CA ASN A 168 -0.01 -8.34 -15.09
C ASN A 168 0.43 -9.47 -14.14
N LEU A 169 0.23 -10.72 -14.54
CA LEU A 169 0.45 -11.88 -13.66
C LEU A 169 1.65 -12.73 -14.03
N ASP A 170 2.13 -12.63 -15.27
CA ASP A 170 3.18 -13.48 -15.80
C ASP A 170 4.42 -12.67 -16.16
N ARG A 171 5.57 -13.35 -16.19
CA ARG A 171 6.83 -12.75 -16.62
C ARG A 171 6.91 -12.77 -18.14
N GLY A 172 7.15 -11.60 -18.72
CA GLY A 172 7.47 -11.45 -20.13
C GLY A 172 8.82 -12.08 -20.48
N VAL A 173 8.93 -12.64 -21.68
CA VAL A 173 10.13 -13.37 -22.14
C VAL A 173 11.39 -12.51 -22.30
N MET A 174 11.22 -11.19 -22.41
CA MET A 174 12.32 -10.21 -22.48
C MET A 174 12.50 -9.46 -21.15
N ALA A 175 11.61 -9.70 -20.18
CA ALA A 175 11.56 -8.91 -18.96
C ALA A 175 12.81 -9.13 -18.11
N GLN A 176 13.56 -8.05 -17.96
CA GLN A 176 14.69 -7.99 -17.03
C GLN A 176 14.16 -7.59 -15.65
N ASP A 177 14.68 -8.25 -14.62
CA ASP A 177 14.46 -7.75 -13.27
C ASP A 177 15.03 -6.34 -13.15
N PRO A 178 14.39 -5.46 -12.34
CA PRO A 178 15.03 -4.22 -11.96
C PRO A 178 16.40 -4.58 -11.40
N ALA A 179 17.44 -3.81 -11.76
CA ALA A 179 18.76 -3.99 -11.16
C ALA A 179 18.61 -4.11 -9.63
N PRO A 180 19.35 -5.01 -8.95
CA PRO A 180 19.30 -5.09 -7.50
C PRO A 180 19.55 -3.71 -6.93
N THR A 181 18.50 -3.09 -6.38
CA THR A 181 18.68 -1.85 -5.64
C THR A 181 19.35 -2.27 -4.35
N ASP A 182 20.65 -2.02 -4.21
CA ASP A 182 21.30 -1.98 -2.90
C ASP A 182 20.55 -0.92 -2.10
N LYS A 183 19.57 -1.37 -1.34
CA LYS A 183 18.51 -0.62 -0.64
C LYS A 183 17.41 -0.11 -1.57
N PRO A 184 16.13 -0.52 -1.34
CA PRO A 184 15.02 0.16 -1.99
C PRO A 184 15.02 1.60 -1.48
N THR A 185 15.30 2.57 -2.36
CA THR A 185 14.98 3.97 -2.06
C THR A 185 13.47 4.06 -2.05
N PRO A 186 12.82 4.34 -0.90
CA PRO A 186 11.42 4.71 -0.91
C PRO A 186 11.27 5.93 -1.83
N PRO A 187 10.10 6.15 -2.45
CA PRO A 187 9.86 7.40 -3.15
C PRO A 187 10.18 8.54 -2.17
N VAL A 188 10.87 9.58 -2.66
CA VAL A 188 11.16 10.79 -1.87
C VAL A 188 9.82 11.41 -1.47
N VAL A 189 9.33 11.01 -0.30
CA VAL A 189 8.47 11.84 0.53
C VAL A 189 9.46 12.71 1.28
N GLU A 190 9.34 14.04 1.19
CA GLU A 190 10.18 14.92 2.02
C GLU A 190 10.12 14.42 3.47
N SER A 191 11.25 13.94 3.96
CA SER A 191 11.39 13.52 5.34
C SER A 191 11.52 14.78 6.19
N ASP A 192 10.65 14.94 7.18
CA ASP A 192 10.81 16.01 8.18
C ASP A 192 12.09 15.78 9.01
N TYR A 193 12.55 14.53 9.10
CA TYR A 193 13.78 14.14 9.79
C TYR A 193 14.75 13.42 8.86
N GLU A 194 15.92 14.04 8.64
CA GLU A 194 17.01 13.48 7.82
C GLU A 194 17.62 12.20 8.43
N LYS A 195 17.47 12.00 9.74
CA LYS A 195 18.01 10.87 10.50
C LYS A 195 16.95 10.31 11.45
N LEU A 196 16.98 9.00 11.69
CA LEU A 196 16.23 8.35 12.76
C LEU A 196 17.14 8.03 13.94
N GLY A 197 16.54 7.73 15.07
CA GLY A 197 17.23 7.41 16.31
C GLY A 197 17.54 8.67 17.12
N TRP A 198 18.68 8.65 17.80
CA TRP A 198 19.13 9.77 18.64
C TRP A 198 19.52 10.98 17.78
N ILE A 199 18.84 12.09 18.03
CA ILE A 199 19.07 13.38 17.38
C ILE A 199 19.33 14.41 18.49
N HIS A 200 20.26 15.33 18.23
CA HIS A 200 20.63 16.38 19.16
C HIS A 200 20.50 17.73 18.47
N ASP A 201 19.86 18.67 19.15
CA ASP A 201 19.78 20.08 18.78
C ASP A 201 20.07 20.96 20.00
N ASP A 202 19.88 22.28 19.87
CA ASP A 202 20.17 23.26 20.93
C ASP A 202 19.32 23.06 22.21
N ALA A 203 18.23 22.30 22.13
CA ALA A 203 17.35 22.00 23.24
C ALA A 203 17.68 20.65 23.92
N GLY A 204 18.46 19.78 23.29
CA GLY A 204 18.99 18.53 23.87
C GLY A 204 18.78 17.30 22.98
N TRP A 205 18.99 16.12 23.56
CA TRP A 205 18.77 14.84 22.87
C TRP A 205 17.29 14.47 22.78
N TRP A 206 16.84 14.00 21.63
CA TRP A 206 15.51 13.41 21.41
C TRP A 206 15.63 12.17 20.50
N TYR A 207 14.55 11.40 20.36
CA TYR A 207 14.58 10.14 19.60
C TYR A 207 13.44 10.05 18.58
N ALA A 208 13.81 10.07 17.30
CA ALA A 208 12.89 9.83 16.18
C ALA A 208 12.75 8.34 15.90
N TYR A 209 11.53 7.80 15.96
CA TYR A 209 11.25 6.42 15.55
C TYR A 209 10.64 6.31 14.15
N GLY A 210 10.32 7.44 13.51
CA GLY A 210 9.87 7.53 12.12
C GLY A 210 10.29 8.84 11.47
N HIS A 211 10.15 8.97 10.15
CA HIS A 211 10.71 10.07 9.35
C HIS A 211 9.78 11.28 9.21
N ARG A 212 8.57 11.23 9.78
CA ARG A 212 7.56 12.31 9.68
C ARG A 212 7.43 13.06 10.99
N LYS A 213 7.06 14.34 10.91
CA LYS A 213 6.83 15.21 12.06
C LYS A 213 5.84 14.57 13.05
N GLY A 214 6.28 14.43 14.30
CA GLY A 214 5.50 13.78 15.35
C GLY A 214 5.85 12.32 15.60
N GLU A 215 6.67 11.69 14.75
CA GLU A 215 7.17 10.32 14.93
C GLU A 215 8.42 10.29 15.83
N TYR A 216 8.31 10.89 17.02
CA TYR A 216 9.33 10.88 18.08
C TYR A 216 8.71 10.64 19.45
N HIS A 217 9.53 10.21 20.41
CA HIS A 217 9.07 9.96 21.77
C HIS A 217 8.79 11.26 22.52
N ILE A 218 7.58 11.40 23.04
CA ILE A 218 7.10 12.58 23.77
C ILE A 218 6.29 12.14 24.97
N ASN A 219 6.59 12.75 26.12
CA ASN A 219 5.92 12.52 27.39
C ASN A 219 5.75 11.03 27.72
N ASN A 220 6.81 10.24 27.57
CA ASN A 220 6.75 8.80 27.78
C ASN A 220 8.10 8.23 28.26
N ALA A 221 8.06 6.96 28.69
CA ALA A 221 9.25 6.17 28.98
C ALA A 221 9.32 5.00 27.99
N VAL A 222 10.48 4.78 27.39
CA VAL A 222 10.66 3.74 26.34
C VAL A 222 12.02 3.06 26.47
N ARG A 223 12.08 1.78 26.10
CA ARG A 223 13.33 1.05 26.01
C ARG A 223 13.93 1.17 24.62
N ILE A 224 15.15 1.71 24.54
CA ILE A 224 15.97 1.81 23.33
C ILE A 224 17.25 1.03 23.60
N ASP A 225 17.58 0.06 22.75
CA ASP A 225 18.73 -0.84 22.92
C ASP A 225 18.83 -1.46 24.33
N GLY A 226 17.67 -1.85 24.88
CA GLY A 226 17.54 -2.47 26.20
C GLY A 226 17.57 -1.50 27.39
N LYS A 227 17.94 -0.24 27.19
CA LYS A 227 17.99 0.79 28.25
C LYS A 227 16.70 1.61 28.27
N LEU A 228 16.18 1.91 29.47
CA LEU A 228 14.98 2.72 29.65
C LEU A 228 15.35 4.20 29.63
N TYR A 229 14.68 4.98 28.78
CA TYR A 229 14.83 6.42 28.65
C TYR A 229 13.50 7.12 28.92
N PHE A 230 13.57 8.36 29.38
CA PHE A 230 12.41 9.19 29.72
C PHE A 230 12.44 10.46 28.87
N PHE A 231 11.31 10.78 28.24
CA PHE A 231 11.17 11.94 27.36
C PHE A 231 10.17 12.93 27.95
N ASP A 232 10.55 14.20 28.02
CA ASP A 232 9.71 15.26 28.57
C ASP A 232 8.48 15.55 27.69
N VAL A 233 7.62 16.48 28.16
CA VAL A 233 6.42 16.91 27.42
C VAL A 233 6.69 17.57 26.07
N PHE A 234 7.95 17.84 25.73
CA PHE A 234 8.38 18.39 24.44
C PHE A 234 9.17 17.36 23.61
N GLY A 235 9.43 16.18 24.15
CA GLY A 235 10.09 15.06 23.47
C GLY A 235 11.60 14.98 23.65
N TYR A 236 12.17 15.71 24.61
CA TYR A 236 13.59 15.64 24.92
C TYR A 236 13.87 14.63 26.02
N CYS A 237 14.92 13.84 25.84
CA CYS A 237 15.43 12.92 26.83
C CYS A 237 15.90 13.70 28.06
N VAL A 238 15.47 13.26 29.24
CA VAL A 238 15.80 13.88 30.51
C VAL A 238 16.55 12.92 31.43
N LYS A 239 17.41 13.50 32.27
CA LYS A 239 17.95 12.86 33.48
C LYS A 239 17.18 13.35 34.70
N ASP A 240 17.20 12.54 35.76
CA ASP A 240 16.49 12.79 37.02
C ASP A 240 14.99 13.13 36.81
N PRO A 241 14.22 12.25 36.14
CA PRO A 241 12.85 12.56 35.73
C PRO A 241 11.91 12.69 36.93
N VAL A 242 11.12 13.77 36.94
CA VAL A 242 9.92 13.93 37.75
C VAL A 242 8.72 13.47 36.94
N ILE A 243 8.07 12.41 37.40
CA ILE A 243 6.87 11.81 36.80
C ILE A 243 5.65 12.26 37.59
N LYS A 244 4.67 12.86 36.91
CA LYS A 244 3.37 13.19 37.49
C LYS A 244 2.30 12.33 36.84
N THR A 245 1.47 11.71 37.68
CA THR A 245 0.27 10.98 37.25
C THR A 245 -0.97 11.63 37.85
N ASP A 246 -2.12 11.37 37.24
CA ASP A 246 -3.40 11.67 37.87
C ASP A 246 -3.76 10.61 38.92
N ASP A 247 -4.92 10.77 39.58
CA ASP A 247 -5.41 9.85 40.60
C ASP A 247 -5.71 8.43 40.04
N SER A 248 -5.83 8.28 38.71
CA SER A 248 -6.00 6.98 38.06
C SER A 248 -4.66 6.28 37.78
N GLY A 249 -3.53 6.97 37.98
CA GLY A 249 -2.20 6.50 37.63
C GLY A 249 -1.83 6.76 36.16
N ALA A 250 -2.66 7.48 35.40
CA ALA A 250 -2.33 7.86 34.03
C ALA A 250 -1.27 8.95 34.01
N LEU A 251 -0.33 8.86 33.07
CA LEU A 251 0.77 9.81 32.96
C LEU A 251 0.26 11.20 32.54
N ILE A 252 0.50 12.21 33.38
CA ILE A 252 0.25 13.61 33.07
C ILE A 252 1.49 14.21 32.39
N SER A 253 2.65 14.13 33.05
CA SER A 253 3.87 14.74 32.56
C SER A 253 5.11 14.04 33.06
N ILE A 254 6.10 13.92 32.18
CA ILE A 254 7.50 13.70 32.51
C ILE A 254 8.23 15.03 32.32
N SER A 255 9.06 15.39 33.29
CA SER A 255 9.93 16.56 33.24
C SER A 255 11.27 16.22 33.88
N GLY A 256 12.32 16.98 33.62
CA GLY A 256 13.65 16.77 34.21
C GLY A 256 14.68 17.68 33.55
N GLU A 257 15.93 17.56 33.95
CA GLU A 257 17.03 18.24 33.26
C GLU A 257 17.27 17.52 31.93
N ARG A 258 17.26 18.27 30.82
CA ARG A 258 17.50 17.67 29.50
C ARG A 258 18.94 17.21 29.39
N VAL A 259 19.12 16.06 28.75
CA VAL A 259 20.44 15.56 28.40
C VAL A 259 20.92 16.37 27.20
N CYS A 260 22.07 17.02 27.35
CA CYS A 260 22.83 17.66 26.26
C CYS A 260 23.98 16.74 25.83
#